data_AF-A0A2B3TR21-F1
#
_entry.id   AF-A0A2B3TR21-F1
#
_cell.length_a   1.000
_cell.length_b   1.000
_cell.length_c   1.000
_cell.angle_alpha   90.00
_cell.angle_beta   90.00
_cell.angle_gamma   90.00
#
_symmetry.space_group_name_H-M   'P 1'
#
loop_
_entity.id
_entity.type
_entity.pdbx_description
1 polymer ?
#
loop_
_entity_poly.entity_id
_entity_poly.type
_entity_poly.pdbx_seq_one_letter_code
_entity_poly.pdbx_strand_id
1 'polypeptide(L)' 'MEKRNLFKWKHYHHDIILQTVRWYLRYNLSFRDLVEMMEERGLSVSHTTIMRWVHQYGPELDKRIRRHLKQTNDS' A
#
# COMPACT_ATOMS: atom_id res chain seq x y z
N MET A 1 20.37 13.44 7.75
CA MET A 1 19.44 13.24 6.63
C MET A 1 18.03 13.52 7.13
N GLU A 2 17.43 14.61 6.68
CA GLU A 2 16.06 14.97 7.03
C GLU A 2 15.13 13.81 6.62
N LYS A 3 14.37 13.25 7.57
CA LYS A 3 13.37 12.23 7.25
C LYS A 3 12.31 12.91 6.38
N ARG A 4 12.42 12.77 5.06
CA ARG A 4 11.37 13.20 4.13
C ARG A 4 10.07 12.57 4.60
N ASN A 5 9.15 13.41 5.06
CA ASN A 5 7.92 12.96 5.67
C ASN A 5 6.99 12.53 4.54
N LEU A 6 7.04 11.22 4.20
CA LEU A 6 6.43 10.63 2.99
C LEU A 6 4.92 10.86 2.90
N PHE A 7 4.29 11.13 4.04
CA PHE A 7 2.85 11.31 4.21
C PHE A 7 2.44 12.75 4.45
N LYS A 8 3.37 13.71 4.40
CA LYS A 8 3.05 15.13 4.58
C LYS A 8 2.03 15.55 3.51
N TRP A 9 0.94 16.21 3.94
CA TRP A 9 -0.14 16.70 3.08
C TRP A 9 -1.02 15.62 2.42
N LYS A 10 -1.05 14.40 2.95
CA LYS A 10 -1.97 13.37 2.48
C LYS A 10 -3.32 13.49 3.18
N HIS A 11 -4.40 13.40 2.40
CA HIS A 11 -5.77 13.49 2.88
C HIS A 11 -6.15 12.31 3.80
N TYR A 12 -5.54 11.15 3.57
CA TYR A 12 -5.77 9.93 4.34
C TYR A 12 -4.64 9.69 5.33
N HIS A 13 -4.99 9.08 6.47
CA HIS A 13 -3.99 8.66 7.46
C HIS A 13 -2.99 7.70 6.83
N HIS A 14 -1.73 7.81 7.21
CA HIS A 14 -0.64 7.01 6.63
C HIS A 14 -0.88 5.51 6.81
N ASP A 15 -1.49 5.10 7.92
CA ASP A 15 -1.83 3.70 8.18
C ASP A 15 -2.83 3.14 7.18
N ILE A 16 -3.85 3.92 6.78
CA ILE A 16 -4.85 3.48 5.78
C ILE A 16 -4.15 3.25 4.44
N ILE A 17 -3.31 4.20 4.03
CA ILE A 17 -2.54 4.11 2.79
C ILE A 17 -1.63 2.87 2.80
N LEU A 18 -0.86 2.69 3.87
CA LEU A 18 0.07 1.58 4.02
C LEU A 18 -0.65 0.24 4.08
N GLN A 19 -1.77 0.16 4.79
CA GLN A 19 -2.56 -1.07 4.91
C GLN A 19 -3.14 -1.48 3.55
N THR A 20 -3.69 -0.52 2.81
CA THR A 20 -4.27 -0.77 1.48
C THR A 20 -3.21 -1.28 0.51
N VAL A 21 -2.05 -0.60 0.44
CA VAL A 21 -0.95 -1.01 -0.45
C VAL A 21 -0.39 -2.36 -0.02
N ARG A 22 -0.28 -2.62 1.30
CA ARG A 22 0.15 -3.93 1.81
C ARG A 22 -0.79 -5.06 1.38
N TRP A 23 -2.11 -4.87 1.47
CA TRP A 23 -3.06 -5.89 1.01
C TRP A 23 -2.95 -6.16 -0.47
N TYR A 24 -2.83 -5.11 -1.29
CA TYR A 24 -2.61 -5.26 -2.72
C TYR A 24 -1.34 -6.08 -3.05
N LEU A 25 -0.24 -5.82 -2.34
CA LEU A 25 1.04 -6.52 -2.59
C LEU A 25 1.07 -7.94 -2.01
N ARG A 26 0.30 -8.23 -0.96
CA ARG A 26 0.34 -9.51 -0.23
C ARG A 26 -0.66 -10.53 -0.75
N TYR A 27 -1.81 -10.07 -1.22
CA TYR A 27 -2.93 -10.92 -1.63
C TYR A 27 -3.29 -10.64 -3.09
N ASN A 28 -3.86 -11.63 -3.79
CA ASN A 28 -4.31 -11.49 -5.18
C ASN A 28 -5.64 -10.72 -5.25
N LEU A 29 -5.66 -9.47 -4.76
CA LEU A 29 -6.83 -8.60 -4.72
C LEU A 29 -6.79 -7.61 -5.89
N SER A 30 -7.94 -7.40 -6.53
CA SER A 30 -8.12 -6.34 -7.50
C SER A 30 -8.32 -4.99 -6.82
N PHE A 31 -8.18 -3.89 -7.59
CA PHE A 31 -8.50 -2.57 -7.07
C PHE A 31 -9.98 -2.42 -6.67
N ARG A 32 -10.89 -3.19 -7.30
CA ARG A 32 -12.31 -3.18 -6.95
C ARG A 32 -12.53 -3.80 -5.57
N ASP A 33 -11.90 -4.94 -5.30
CA ASP A 33 -11.98 -5.62 -4.01
C ASP A 33 -11.47 -4.70 -2.89
N LEU A 34 -10.37 -3.97 -3.15
CA LEU A 34 -9.86 -3.00 -2.18
C LEU A 34 -10.80 -1.81 -1.94
N VAL A 35 -11.53 -1.34 -2.96
CA VAL A 35 -12.54 -0.29 -2.78
C VAL A 35 -13.66 -0.80 -1.90
N GLU A 36 -14.20 -1.99 -2.19
CA GLU A 36 -15.27 -2.61 -1.41
C GLU A 36 -14.86 -2.82 0.06
N MET A 37 -13.65 -3.33 0.29
CA MET A 37 -13.09 -3.47 1.65
C MET A 37 -12.91 -2.14 2.38
N MET A 38 -12.65 -1.03 1.68
CA MET A 38 -12.59 0.30 2.29
C MET A 38 -14.00 0.81 2.61
N GLU A 39 -14.96 0.58 1.72
CA GLU A 39 -16.36 0.95 1.94
C GLU A 39 -16.97 0.22 3.15
N GLU A 40 -16.70 -1.08 3.32
CA GLU A 40 -17.07 -1.86 4.51
C GLU A 40 -16.49 -1.26 5.81
N ARG A 41 -15.36 -0.56 5.72
CA ARG A 41 -14.69 0.13 6.84
C ARG A 41 -15.14 1.58 7.00
N GLY A 42 -16.16 2.02 6.26
CA GLY A 42 -16.68 3.38 6.27
C GLY A 42 -15.82 4.40 5.53
N LEU A 43 -14.90 3.96 4.66
CA LEU A 43 -14.00 4.80 3.89
C LEU A 43 -14.39 4.77 2.41
N SER A 44 -14.99 5.85 1.90
CA SER A 44 -15.25 5.99 0.47
C SER A 44 -13.97 6.41 -0.26
N VAL A 45 -13.31 5.45 -0.92
CA VAL A 45 -12.05 5.67 -1.65
C VAL A 45 -12.22 5.22 -3.09
N SER A 46 -11.84 6.05 -4.06
CA SER A 46 -11.90 5.65 -5.47
C SER A 46 -10.77 4.66 -5.83
N HIS A 47 -11.03 3.74 -6.76
CA HIS A 47 -10.01 2.80 -7.25
C HIS A 47 -8.76 3.52 -7.80
N THR A 48 -8.92 4.69 -8.42
CA THR A 48 -7.78 5.49 -8.93
C THR A 48 -6.92 6.05 -7.80
N THR A 49 -7.50 6.34 -6.64
CA THR A 49 -6.76 6.77 -5.45
C THR A 49 -5.88 5.63 -4.95
N ILE A 50 -6.42 4.42 -4.89
CA ILE A 50 -5.69 3.21 -4.49
C ILE A 50 -4.57 2.91 -5.50
N MET A 51 -4.85 2.99 -6.80
CA MET A 51 -3.85 2.82 -7.86
C MET A 51 -2.68 3.80 -7.70
N ARG A 52 -2.96 5.07 -7.42
CA ARG A 52 -1.92 6.09 -7.16
C ARG A 52 -1.07 5.74 -5.94
N TRP A 53 -1.68 5.23 -4.87
CA TRP A 53 -0.92 4.79 -3.68
C TRP A 53 -0.03 3.59 -3.98
N VAL A 54 -0.55 2.59 -4.70
CA VAL A 54 0.24 1.41 -5.10
C VAL A 54 1.43 1.83 -5.96
N HIS A 55 1.23 2.69 -6.95
CA HIS A 55 2.32 3.19 -7.79
C HIS A 55 3.33 4.03 -7.00
N GLN A 56 2.87 4.87 -6.07
CA GLN A 56 3.74 5.76 -5.30
C GLN A 56 4.55 5.01 -4.23
N TYR A 57 3.92 4.10 -3.49
CA TYR A 57 4.52 3.49 -2.30
C TYR A 57 4.93 2.03 -2.50
N GLY A 58 4.39 1.35 -3.52
CA GLY A 58 4.69 -0.05 -3.82
C GLY A 58 6.19 -0.33 -3.94
N PRO A 59 6.95 0.42 -4.78
CA PRO A 59 8.38 0.20 -4.94
C PRO A 59 9.19 0.39 -3.64
N GLU A 60 8.83 1.40 -2.84
CA GLU A 60 9.53 1.69 -1.57
C GLU A 60 9.21 0.63 -0.51
N LEU A 61 7.97 0.16 -0.45
CA LEU A 61 7.56 -0.93 0.44
C LEU A 61 8.23 -2.24 0.05
N ASP A 62 8.23 -2.59 -1.22
CA ASP A 62 8.90 -3.79 -1.74
C ASP A 62 10.40 -3.77 -1.41
N LYS A 63 11.09 -2.65 -1.68
CA LYS A 63 12.51 -2.47 -1.33
C LYS A 63 12.81 -2.66 0.16
N ARG A 64 11.92 -2.18 1.04
CA ARG A 64 12.09 -2.34 2.49
C ARG A 64 11.75 -3.75 2.95
N ILE A 65 10.69 -4.36 2.41
CA ILE A 65 10.24 -5.70 2.79
C ILE A 65 11.23 -6.76 2.32
N ARG A 66 11.77 -6.65 1.10
CA ARG A 66 12.76 -7.60 0.53
C ARG A 66 13.98 -7.83 1.44
N ARG A 67 14.42 -6.82 2.20
CA ARG A 67 15.54 -6.94 3.15
C ARG A 67 15.23 -7.88 4.32
N HIS A 68 13.96 -8.08 4.62
CA HIS A 68 13.47 -8.90 5.73
C HIS A 68 12.93 -10.25 5.24
N LEU A 69 12.74 -10.43 3.93
CA LEU A 69 12.43 -11.72 3.34
C LEU A 69 13.72 -12.56 3.34
N LYS A 70 13.66 -13.76 3.91
CA LYS A 70 14.74 -14.73 3.75
C LYS A 70 14.86 -15.02 2.26
N GLN A 71 16.08 -15.04 1.71
CA GLN A 71 16.31 -15.69 0.42
C GLN A 71 15.89 -17.14 0.59
N THR A 72 14.74 -17.50 0.05
CA THR A 72 14.46 -18.88 -0.28
C THR A 72 15.36 -19.21 -1.45
N ASN A 73 16.25 -20.19 -1.28
CA ASN A 73 16.97 -20.75 -2.41
C ASN A 73 15.90 -21.27 -3.38
N ASP A 74 15.72 -20.57 -4.49
CA ASP A 74 15.00 -21.09 -5.64
C ASP A 74 15.79 -22.33 -6.08
N SER A 75 15.22 -23.51 -5.81
CA SER A 75 15.74 -24.80 -6.25
C SER A 75 15.31 -25.07 -7.68
#